data_AF-A0A1S1YU93-F1
#
_entry.id   AF-A0A1S1YU93-F1
#
_cell.length_a   1.000
_cell.length_b   1.000
_cell.length_c   1.000
_cell.angle_alpha   90.00
_cell.angle_beta   90.00
_cell.angle_gamma   90.00
#
_symmetry.space_group_name_H-M   'P 1'
#
loop_
_entity.id
_entity.type
_entity.pdbx_description
1 polymer ?
#
loop_
_entity_poly.entity_id
_entity_poly.type
_entity_poly.pdbx_seq_one_letter_code
_entity_poly.pdbx_strand_id
1 'polypeptide(L)'
;MTDSKLIIKGIYRDFQNKNNLIFVCELLNGNIKVGKHILCKKQMIGKIISFDTIKLPFSNNTYEVTINTKNYNWKRNDVIDKEITIL
;
A
#
# COMPACT_ATOMS: atom_id res chain seq x y z
N MET A 1 13.01 -10.31 12.33
CA MET A 1 11.83 -10.44 11.44
C MET A 1 12.07 -9.52 10.27
N THR A 2 11.96 -10.03 9.04
CA THR A 2 12.18 -9.26 7.82
C THR A 2 10.96 -8.35 7.57
N ASP A 3 11.18 -7.05 7.42
CA ASP A 3 10.11 -6.13 7.07
C ASP A 3 9.51 -6.51 5.71
N SER A 4 8.19 -6.42 5.58
CA SER A 4 7.51 -6.76 4.31
C SER A 4 7.56 -5.56 3.37
N LYS A 5 7.86 -5.81 2.09
CA LYS A 5 8.09 -4.75 1.09
C LYS A 5 7.15 -4.86 -0.10
N LEU A 6 6.64 -3.71 -0.53
CA LEU A 6 5.74 -3.53 -1.67
C LEU A 6 6.33 -2.53 -2.66
N ILE A 7 6.06 -2.67 -3.96
CA ILE A 7 6.23 -1.61 -4.96
C ILE A 7 4.86 -1.11 -5.38
N ILE A 8 4.62 0.19 -5.32
CA ILE A 8 3.39 0.77 -5.86
C ILE A 8 3.47 0.85 -7.37
N LYS A 9 2.47 0.29 -8.04
CA LYS A 9 2.23 0.41 -9.47
C LYS A 9 1.11 1.40 -9.80
N GLY A 10 0.18 1.59 -8.87
CA GLY A 10 -0.97 2.48 -9.06
C GLY A 10 -1.54 3.01 -7.75
N ILE A 11 -2.12 4.20 -7.81
CA ILE A 11 -2.79 4.84 -6.67
C ILE A 11 -4.15 5.34 -7.16
N TYR A 12 -5.20 4.86 -6.51
CA TYR A 12 -6.59 5.18 -6.81
C TYR A 12 -7.26 5.77 -5.57
N ARG A 13 -8.26 6.61 -5.80
CA ARG A 13 -9.05 7.18 -4.73
C ARG A 13 -10.25 6.30 -4.43
N ASP A 14 -10.47 6.01 -3.16
CA ASP A 14 -11.71 5.38 -2.71
C ASP A 14 -12.85 6.40 -2.86
N PHE A 15 -13.85 6.05 -3.67
CA PHE A 15 -15.01 6.91 -3.93
C PHE A 15 -15.99 6.96 -2.76
N GLN A 16 -16.02 5.92 -1.92
CA GLN A 16 -16.91 5.84 -0.76
C GLN A 16 -16.32 6.57 0.45
N ASN A 17 -15.00 6.57 0.59
CA ASN A 17 -14.31 7.22 1.70
C ASN A 17 -13.09 8.01 1.24
N LYS A 18 -13.22 9.34 1.21
CA LYS A 18 -12.15 10.26 0.77
C LYS A 18 -10.86 10.22 1.60
N ASN A 19 -10.89 9.62 2.79
CA ASN A 19 -9.72 9.43 3.66
C ASN A 19 -8.99 8.12 3.35
N ASN A 20 -9.53 7.28 2.47
CA ASN A 20 -8.91 6.04 2.05
C ASN A 20 -8.27 6.24 0.67
N LEU A 21 -7.16 5.53 0.47
CA LEU A 21 -6.52 5.38 -0.82
C LEU A 21 -6.27 3.90 -1.08
N ILE A 22 -6.40 3.53 -2.34
CA ILE A 22 -6.27 2.17 -2.81
C ILE A 22 -4.97 2.10 -3.60
N PHE A 23 -4.01 1.31 -3.11
CA PHE A 23 -2.74 1.10 -3.76
C PHE A 23 -2.76 -0.23 -4.49
N VAL A 24 -2.47 -0.21 -5.78
CA VAL A 24 -2.15 -1.42 -6.52
C VAL A 24 -0.65 -1.62 -6.41
N CYS A 25 -0.27 -2.70 -5.75
CA CYS A 25 1.11 -2.97 -5.38
C CYS A 25 1.56 -4.35 -5.84
N GLU A 26 2.86 -4.49 -6.06
CA GLU A 26 3.52 -5.78 -6.24
C GLU A 26 4.29 -6.13 -4.95
N LEU A 27 4.05 -7.32 -4.40
CA LEU A 27 4.73 -7.80 -3.20
C LEU A 27 6.12 -8.32 -3.56
N LEU A 28 7.14 -7.70 -2.97
CA LEU A 28 8.53 -8.13 -3.13
C LEU A 28 8.88 -9.24 -2.14
N ASN A 29 8.46 -9.09 -0.89
CA ASN A 29 8.69 -10.08 0.16
C ASN A 29 7.79 -9.84 1.38
N GLY A 30 7.71 -10.86 2.23
CA GLY A 30 6.97 -10.79 3.49
C GLY A 30 5.47 -11.02 3.30
N ASN A 31 4.66 -10.46 4.20
CA ASN A 31 3.22 -10.67 4.24
C ASN A 31 2.48 -9.34 4.52
N ILE A 32 1.38 -9.11 3.83
CA ILE A 32 0.48 -7.99 4.09
C ILE A 32 -0.44 -8.37 5.26
N LYS A 33 -0.62 -7.47 6.24
CA LYS A 33 -1.54 -7.66 7.37
C LYS A 33 -2.33 -6.39 7.63
N VAL A 34 -3.62 -6.54 7.91
CA VAL A 34 -4.49 -5.43 8.33
C VAL A 34 -4.01 -4.86 9.67
N GLY A 35 -4.13 -3.55 9.83
CA GLY A 35 -3.73 -2.82 11.02
C GLY A 35 -2.26 -2.39 11.06
N LYS A 36 -1.45 -2.88 10.12
CA LYS A 36 -0.05 -2.49 9.96
C LYS A 36 0.07 -1.13 9.29
N HIS A 37 1.16 -0.41 9.57
CA HIS A 37 1.41 0.88 8.95
C HIS A 37 2.32 0.74 7.75
N ILE A 38 2.17 1.68 6.82
CA ILE A 38 2.96 1.75 5.59
C ILE A 38 3.84 2.98 5.62
N LEU A 39 5.11 2.79 5.29
CA LEU A 39 6.18 3.78 5.36
C LEU A 39 6.95 3.86 4.04
N CYS A 40 7.01 5.03 3.41
CA CYS A 40 7.90 5.31 2.28
C CYS A 40 8.97 6.30 2.73
N LYS A 41 10.25 5.99 2.50
CA LYS A 41 11.39 6.89 2.80
C LYS A 41 11.32 7.56 4.19
N LYS A 42 10.98 6.78 5.24
CA LYS A 42 10.84 7.25 6.64
C LYS A 42 9.60 8.12 6.92
N GLN A 43 8.68 8.26 5.97
CA GLN A 43 7.41 8.96 6.16
C GLN A 43 6.25 7.96 6.22
N MET A 44 5.41 8.12 7.24
CA MET A 44 4.19 7.33 7.41
C MET A 44 3.13 7.79 6.42
N ILE A 45 2.63 6.84 5.62
CA ILE A 45 1.65 7.09 4.56
C ILE A 45 0.24 6.82 5.07
N GLY A 46 0.07 5.74 5.84
CA GLY A 46 -1.23 5.33 6.33
C GLY A 46 -1.21 4.00 7.04
N LYS A 47 -2.40 3.55 7.41
CA LYS A 47 -2.65 2.26 8.05
C LYS A 47 -3.45 1.36 7.12
N ILE A 48 -3.03 0.12 6.95
CA ILE A 48 -3.74 -0.88 6.14
C ILE A 48 -5.07 -1.20 6.82
N ILE A 49 -6.17 -1.01 6.09
CA ILE A 49 -7.52 -1.35 6.57
C ILE A 49 -8.05 -2.61 5.89
N SER A 50 -7.64 -2.87 4.65
CA SER A 50 -7.94 -4.10 3.93
C SER A 50 -6.91 -4.32 2.82
N PHE A 51 -6.82 -5.55 2.33
CA PHE A 51 -6.11 -5.86 1.10
C PHE A 51 -6.75 -7.07 0.44
N ASP A 52 -6.61 -7.17 -0.88
CA ASP A 52 -7.05 -8.32 -1.67
C ASP A 52 -6.02 -8.66 -2.75
N THR A 53 -6.03 -9.91 -3.23
CA THR A 53 -5.12 -10.37 -4.29
C THR A 53 -5.74 -10.11 -5.65
N ILE A 54 -5.01 -9.41 -6.52
CA ILE A 54 -5.42 -9.20 -7.89
C ILE A 54 -4.97 -10.40 -8.71
N LYS A 55 -5.92 -11.21 -9.18
CA LYS A 55 -5.65 -12.35 -10.05
C LYS A 55 -5.32 -11.86 -11.46
N LEU A 56 -4.04 -11.83 -11.81
CA LEU A 56 -3.58 -11.60 -13.17
C LEU A 56 -3.09 -12.92 -13.79
N PRO A 57 -3.22 -13.12 -15.12
CA PRO A 57 -2.84 -14.38 -15.76
C PRO A 57 -1.37 -14.78 -15.55
N PHE A 58 -0.49 -13.81 -15.26
CA PHE A 58 0.96 -13.99 -15.14
C PHE A 58 1.54 -13.44 -13.82
N SER A 59 0.69 -13.06 -12.85
CA SER A 59 1.16 -12.55 -11.55
C SER A 59 0.16 -12.88 -10.45
N ASN A 60 0.65 -13.57 -9.42
CA ASN A 60 -0.07 -13.80 -8.16
C ASN A 60 0.44 -12.88 -7.03
N ASN A 61 1.40 -12.01 -7.33
CA ASN A 61 2.05 -11.14 -6.34
C ASN A 61 1.51 -9.71 -6.40
N THR A 62 0.43 -9.48 -7.15
CA THR A 62 -0.20 -8.17 -7.27
C THR A 62 -1.37 -8.09 -6.30
N TYR A 63 -1.38 -7.04 -5.49
CA TYR A 63 -2.36 -6.83 -4.43
C TYR A 63 -2.99 -5.45 -4.55
N GLU A 64 -4.27 -5.38 -4.23
CA GLU A 64 -4.94 -4.15 -3.90
C GLU A 64 -4.83 -3.94 -2.39
N VAL A 65 -4.23 -2.83 -1.95
CA VAL A 65 -4.08 -2.49 -0.53
C VAL A 65 -4.80 -1.20 -0.26
N THR A 66 -5.88 -1.27 0.51
CA THR A 66 -6.60 -0.08 0.95
C THR A 66 -6.00 0.41 2.25
N ILE A 67 -5.59 1.67 2.24
CA ILE A 67 -5.02 2.36 3.39
C ILE A 67 -5.90 3.50 3.83
N ASN A 68 -5.97 3.71 5.14
CA ASN A 68 -6.52 4.93 5.69
C ASN A 68 -5.40 5.95 5.90
N THR A 69 -5.57 7.13 5.33
CA THR A 69 -4.62 8.25 5.42
C THR A 69 -5.10 9.34 6.37
N LYS A 70 -6.15 9.08 7.16
CA LYS A 70 -6.61 10.04 8.17
C LYS A 70 -5.47 10.26 9.17
N ASN A 71 -5.03 11.51 9.29
CA ASN A 71 -3.88 11.97 10.10
C ASN A 71 -2.49 11.79 9.47
N TYR A 72 -2.39 11.38 8.20
CA TYR A 72 -1.10 11.26 7.51
C TYR A 72 -1.05 12.21 6.32
N ASN A 73 -0.05 13.09 6.32
CA ASN A 73 0.21 14.01 5.23
C ASN A 73 1.36 13.48 4.38
N TRP A 74 1.09 13.19 3.11
CA TRP A 74 2.06 12.77 2.10
C TRP A 74 1.59 13.23 0.72
N LYS A 75 2.49 13.35 -0.27
CA LYS A 75 2.12 13.71 -1.65
C LYS A 75 2.24 12.51 -2.57
N ARG A 76 1.33 12.39 -3.56
CA ARG A 76 1.32 11.31 -4.55
C ARG A 76 2.70 11.00 -5.15
N ASN A 77 3.43 12.04 -5.53
CA ASN A 77 4.73 11.94 -6.19
C ASN A 77 5.83 11.40 -5.26
N ASP A 78 5.63 11.42 -3.95
CA ASP A 78 6.62 10.94 -2.99
C ASP A 78 6.68 9.40 -2.94
N VAL A 79 5.66 8.73 -3.49
CA VAL A 79 5.38 7.33 -3.18
C VAL A 79 4.98 6.49 -4.41
N ILE A 80 4.63 7.10 -5.55
CA ILE A 80 4.48 6.37 -6.82
C ILE A 80 5.83 5.77 -7.30
N ASP A 81 5.80 4.54 -7.80
CA ASP A 81 6.98 3.75 -8.22
C ASP A 81 8.08 3.63 -7.16
N LYS A 82 7.73 3.82 -5.88
CA LYS A 82 8.65 3.64 -4.75
C LYS A 82 8.37 2.33 -4.03
N GLU A 83 9.45 1.79 -3.48
CA GLU A 83 9.38 0.73 -2.48
C GLU A 83 8.78 1.30 -1.19
N ILE A 84 7.78 0.59 -0.67
CA ILE A 84 7.20 0.87 0.63
C ILE A 84 7.43 -0.30 1.58
N THR A 85 7.65 0.06 2.84
CA THR A 85 7.82 -0.89 3.93
C THR A 85 6.54 -0.99 4.76
N ILE A 86 6.16 -2.21 5.11
CA ILE A 86 5.09 -2.50 6.07
C ILE A 86 5.73 -2.74 7.45
N LEU A 87 5.30 -1.99 8.47
CA LEU A 87 5.77 -2.04 9.86
C LEU A 87 4.81 -2.80 10.77
#